data_AF-A0AA90U393-F1
#
_entry.id   AF-A0AA90U393-F1
#
_cell.length_a   1.000
_cell.length_b   1.000
_cell.length_c   1.000
_cell.angle_alpha   90.00
_cell.angle_beta   90.00
_cell.angle_gamma   90.00
#
_symmetry.space_group_name_H-M   'P 1'
#
loop_
_entity.id
_entity.type
_entity.pdbx_description
1 polymer ?
#
loop_
_entity_poly.entity_id
_entity_poly.type
_entity_poly.pdbx_seq_one_letter_code
_entity_poly.pdbx_strand_id
1 'polypeptide(L)'
;MNNTASRSSQIIPGFLSVIIPVLGAVTAIIIGNILLMDYIHVLIGAIWTGTDVFLGLIFSQVLRNITPAMQRDVMQRLLPMTMFFIPTATILTIAVGYFLASAERIFSLESTIFMAIVTIGLVLAVITFAIIFPSSLRIASLIRQEKAADNEVSRFIHRISLGCLSQLFFQVVMISLMAYLVVYQ
;
A
#
# COMPACT_ATOMS: atom_id res chain seq x y z
N MET A 1 -16.54 -23.84 20.78
CA MET A 1 -15.62 -23.00 21.59
C MET A 1 -14.29 -22.91 20.85
N ASN A 2 -13.67 -21.72 20.75
CA ASN A 2 -12.35 -21.36 20.15
C ASN A 2 -12.31 -20.31 19.02
N ASN A 3 -13.30 -19.42 18.89
CA ASN A 3 -13.23 -18.32 17.91
C ASN A 3 -12.52 -17.04 18.44
N THR A 4 -12.18 -17.00 19.73
CA THR A 4 -11.52 -15.84 20.37
C THR A 4 -10.00 -15.89 20.26
N ALA A 5 -9.40 -17.09 20.31
CA ALA A 5 -7.95 -17.28 20.21
C ALA A 5 -7.41 -16.94 18.80
N SER A 6 -8.12 -17.36 17.75
CA SER A 6 -7.79 -17.05 16.34
C SER A 6 -7.80 -15.55 16.06
N ARG A 7 -8.81 -14.82 16.56
CA ARG A 7 -8.94 -13.36 16.41
C ARG A 7 -7.80 -12.57 17.05
N SER A 8 -7.29 -13.01 18.20
CA SER A 8 -6.18 -12.31 18.87
C SER A 8 -4.85 -12.43 18.12
N SER A 9 -4.62 -13.54 17.40
CA SER A 9 -3.33 -13.80 16.73
C SER A 9 -3.14 -13.01 15.43
N GLN A 10 -4.22 -12.55 14.78
CA GLN A 10 -4.13 -11.78 13.52
C GLN A 10 -4.10 -10.26 13.73
N ILE A 11 -4.49 -9.76 14.90
CA ILE A 11 -4.46 -8.32 15.22
C ILE A 11 -3.03 -7.85 15.53
N ILE A 12 -2.23 -8.69 16.20
CA ILE A 12 -0.86 -8.36 16.60
C ILE A 12 0.04 -8.11 15.37
N PRO A 13 0.05 -8.95 14.31
CA PRO A 13 0.85 -8.71 13.11
C PRO A 13 0.39 -7.45 12.34
N GLY A 14 -0.93 -7.24 12.22
CA GLY A 14 -1.47 -6.04 11.56
C GLY A 14 -1.06 -4.76 12.29
N PHE A 15 -1.13 -4.75 13.62
CA PHE A 15 -0.72 -3.61 14.44
C PHE A 15 0.78 -3.31 14.33
N LEU A 16 1.62 -4.34 14.37
CA LEU A 16 3.06 -4.19 14.19
C LEU A 16 3.42 -3.63 12.80
N SER A 17 2.70 -4.06 11.76
CA SER A 17 2.89 -3.57 10.39
C SER A 17 2.61 -2.07 10.21
N VAL A 18 1.87 -1.44 11.13
CA VAL A 18 1.62 0.00 11.13
C VAL A 18 2.60 0.72 12.05
N ILE A 19 2.80 0.23 13.27
CA ILE A 19 3.63 0.92 14.26
C ILE A 19 5.08 1.04 13.82
N ILE A 20 5.66 -0.05 13.31
CA ILE A 20 7.10 -0.06 12.99
C ILE A 20 7.41 0.97 11.89
N PRO A 21 6.71 1.00 10.73
CA PRO A 21 6.94 2.03 9.73
C PRO A 21 6.65 3.45 10.21
N VAL A 22 5.58 3.64 10.99
CA VAL A 22 5.20 4.98 11.50
C VAL A 22 6.30 5.52 12.43
N LEU A 23 6.79 4.71 13.37
CA LEU A 23 7.88 5.12 14.26
C LEU A 23 9.16 5.42 13.48
N GLY A 24 9.51 4.58 12.49
CA GLY A 24 10.66 4.84 11.61
C GLY A 24 10.54 6.15 10.85
N ALA A 25 9.38 6.43 10.25
CA ALA A 25 9.13 7.67 9.53
C ALA A 25 9.17 8.91 10.43
N VAL A 26 8.48 8.86 11.58
CA VAL A 26 8.42 9.99 12.52
C VAL A 26 9.81 10.30 13.10
N THR A 27 10.57 9.27 13.47
CA THR A 27 11.94 9.46 13.98
C THR A 27 12.87 10.05 12.92
N ALA A 28 12.79 9.58 11.67
CA ALA A 28 13.56 10.14 10.56
C ALA A 28 13.26 11.62 10.32
N ILE A 29 11.98 11.99 10.33
CA ILE A 29 11.53 13.38 10.13
C ILE A 29 12.00 14.29 11.28
N ILE A 30 11.88 13.83 12.54
CA ILE A 30 12.30 14.62 13.72
C ILE A 30 13.81 14.85 13.73
N ILE A 31 14.60 13.82 13.39
CA ILE A 31 16.07 13.92 13.34
C ILE A 31 16.50 14.87 12.21
N GLY A 32 15.74 14.94 11.12
CA GLY A 32 16.04 15.81 9.99
C GLY A 32 17.29 15.40 9.20
N ASN A 33 17.79 14.18 9.41
CA ASN A 33 18.92 13.65 8.65
C ASN A 33 18.44 13.13 7.28
N ILE A 34 18.95 13.74 6.21
CA ILE A 34 18.57 13.44 4.82
C ILE A 34 18.77 11.96 4.49
N LEU A 35 19.93 11.38 4.85
CA LEU A 35 20.23 9.97 4.58
C LEU A 35 19.26 9.04 5.29
N LEU A 36 18.87 9.36 6.53
CA LEU A 36 17.89 8.55 7.27
C LEU A 36 16.50 8.65 6.66
N MET A 37 16.08 9.86 6.24
CA MET A 37 14.81 10.07 5.57
C MET A 37 14.76 9.34 4.22
N ASP A 38 15.83 9.40 3.43
CA ASP A 38 15.97 8.69 2.16
C ASP A 38 15.89 7.16 2.37
N TYR A 39 16.66 6.64 3.34
CA TYR A 39 16.63 5.21 3.64
C TYR A 39 15.23 4.72 4.06
N ILE A 40 14.55 5.46 4.94
CA ILE A 40 13.19 5.10 5.38
C ILE A 40 12.17 5.27 4.25
N HIS A 41 12.29 6.32 3.45
CA HIS A 41 11.43 6.56 2.29
C HIS A 41 11.52 5.40 1.29
N VAL A 42 12.74 5.06 0.87
CA VAL A 42 13.00 3.97 -0.08
C VAL A 42 12.60 2.63 0.50
N LEU A 43 12.87 2.36 1.78
CA LEU A 43 12.52 1.09 2.41
C LEU A 43 11.01 0.89 2.47
N ILE A 44 10.24 1.89 2.93
CA ILE A 44 8.77 1.79 2.98
C ILE A 44 8.20 1.69 1.57
N GLY A 45 8.70 2.51 0.64
CA GLY A 45 8.31 2.47 -0.77
C GLY A 45 8.58 1.11 -1.41
N ALA A 46 9.74 0.51 -1.18
CA ALA A 46 10.10 -0.80 -1.72
C ALA A 46 9.21 -1.92 -1.19
N ILE A 47 8.88 -1.91 0.12
CA ILE A 47 7.97 -2.92 0.70
C ILE A 47 6.54 -2.71 0.17
N TRP A 48 6.11 -1.45 -0.01
CA TRP A 48 4.82 -1.13 -0.60
C TRP A 48 4.73 -1.63 -2.05
N THR A 49 5.71 -1.29 -2.90
CA THR A 49 5.77 -1.78 -4.28
C THR A 49 5.87 -3.30 -4.34
N GLY A 50 6.67 -3.93 -3.48
CA GLY A 50 6.74 -5.40 -3.38
C GLY A 50 5.38 -6.03 -3.04
N THR A 51 4.60 -5.37 -2.17
CA THR A 51 3.24 -5.79 -1.84
C THR A 51 2.30 -5.66 -3.04
N ASP A 52 2.41 -4.57 -3.82
CA ASP A 52 1.60 -4.37 -5.02
C ASP A 52 1.96 -5.36 -6.14
N VAL A 53 3.24 -5.71 -6.32
CA VAL A 53 3.67 -6.80 -7.20
C VAL A 53 3.05 -8.12 -6.75
N PHE A 54 3.14 -8.42 -5.46
CA PHE A 54 2.66 -9.68 -4.92
C PHE A 54 1.13 -9.81 -5.02
N LEU A 55 0.37 -8.78 -4.64
CA LEU A 55 -1.09 -8.78 -4.68
C LEU A 55 -1.67 -8.56 -6.09
N GLY A 56 -1.04 -7.69 -6.87
CA GLY A 56 -1.48 -7.26 -8.19
C GLY A 56 -1.13 -8.24 -9.31
N LEU A 57 0.08 -8.81 -9.30
CA LEU A 57 0.53 -9.76 -10.35
C LEU A 57 0.39 -11.22 -9.90
N ILE A 58 1.07 -11.58 -8.81
CA ILE A 58 1.21 -12.98 -8.40
C ILE A 58 -0.13 -13.53 -7.89
N PHE A 59 -0.72 -12.87 -6.89
CA PHE A 59 -1.97 -13.31 -6.30
C PHE A 59 -3.15 -13.24 -7.27
N SER A 60 -3.19 -12.25 -8.17
CA SER A 60 -4.21 -12.18 -9.23
C SER A 60 -4.32 -13.48 -10.00
N GLN A 61 -3.16 -14.00 -10.42
CA GLN A 61 -3.08 -15.21 -11.21
C GLN A 61 -3.43 -16.46 -10.40
N VAL A 62 -2.98 -16.53 -9.14
CA VAL A 62 -3.31 -17.65 -8.25
C VAL A 62 -4.82 -17.70 -7.99
N LEU A 63 -5.42 -16.54 -7.67
CA LEU A 63 -6.84 -16.44 -7.32
C LEU A 63 -7.73 -16.83 -8.50
N ARG A 64 -7.33 -16.52 -9.75
CA ARG A 64 -8.07 -16.88 -10.97
C ARG A 64 -8.26 -18.40 -11.14
N ASN A 65 -7.38 -19.22 -10.57
CA ASN A 65 -7.35 -20.67 -10.78
C ASN A 65 -8.00 -21.48 -9.64
N ILE A 66 -8.59 -20.82 -8.64
CA ILE A 66 -9.18 -21.48 -7.47
C ILE A 66 -10.66 -21.16 -7.29
N THR A 67 -11.36 -22.03 -6.58
CA THR A 67 -12.80 -21.86 -6.28
C THR A 67 -13.05 -20.59 -5.45
N PRO A 68 -14.19 -19.90 -5.64
CA PRO A 68 -14.55 -18.71 -4.86
C PRO A 68 -14.48 -18.87 -3.34
N ALA A 69 -14.88 -20.03 -2.80
CA ALA A 69 -14.76 -20.34 -1.37
C ALA A 69 -13.30 -20.31 -0.89
N MET A 70 -12.37 -20.88 -1.66
CA MET A 70 -10.94 -20.86 -1.34
C MET A 70 -10.32 -19.47 -1.52
N GLN A 71 -10.80 -18.67 -2.49
CA GLN A 71 -10.40 -17.25 -2.60
C GLN A 71 -10.77 -16.47 -1.33
N ARG A 72 -11.94 -16.74 -0.75
CA ARG A 72 -12.39 -16.11 0.50
C ARG A 72 -11.47 -16.45 1.66
N ASP A 73 -11.08 -17.71 1.83
CA ASP A 73 -10.20 -18.15 2.92
C ASP A 73 -8.79 -17.57 2.80
N VAL A 74 -8.26 -17.48 1.58
CA VAL A 74 -6.98 -16.81 1.32
C VAL A 74 -7.09 -15.32 1.65
N MET A 75 -8.14 -14.65 1.15
CA MET A 75 -8.32 -13.22 1.36
C MET A 75 -8.54 -12.86 2.83
N GLN A 76 -9.19 -13.71 3.62
CA GLN A 76 -9.30 -13.54 5.07
C GLN A 76 -7.95 -13.34 5.76
N ARG A 77 -6.91 -14.02 5.27
CA ARG A 77 -5.54 -13.91 5.81
C ARG A 77 -4.80 -12.68 5.30
N LEU A 78 -5.16 -12.19 4.12
CA LEU A 78 -4.55 -11.00 3.50
C LEU A 78 -5.24 -9.69 3.93
N LEU A 79 -6.46 -9.75 4.45
CA LEU A 79 -7.22 -8.59 4.91
C LEU A 79 -6.44 -7.64 5.83
N PRO A 80 -5.67 -8.11 6.84
CA PRO A 80 -4.88 -7.21 7.68
C PRO A 80 -3.86 -6.41 6.88
N MET A 81 -3.23 -7.01 5.87
CA MET A 81 -2.26 -6.34 5.01
C MET A 81 -2.93 -5.28 4.13
N THR A 82 -4.05 -5.61 3.47
CA THR A 82 -4.70 -4.65 2.55
C THR A 82 -5.44 -3.52 3.28
N MET A 83 -5.89 -3.77 4.51
CA MET A 83 -6.66 -2.80 5.28
C MET A 83 -5.80 -1.87 6.13
N PHE A 84 -4.65 -2.36 6.63
CA PHE A 84 -3.76 -1.57 7.49
C PHE A 84 -2.46 -1.21 6.81
N PHE A 85 -1.71 -2.20 6.31
CA PHE A 85 -0.36 -1.97 5.78
C PHE A 85 -0.36 -1.07 4.53
N ILE A 86 -1.16 -1.39 3.50
CA ILE A 86 -1.15 -0.62 2.23
C ILE A 86 -1.50 0.87 2.47
N PRO A 87 -2.62 1.22 3.15
CA PRO A 87 -2.93 2.63 3.39
C PRO A 87 -1.86 3.37 4.21
N THR A 88 -1.29 2.71 5.22
CA THR A 88 -0.20 3.29 6.01
C THR A 88 1.04 3.53 5.16
N ALA A 89 1.46 2.54 4.37
CA ALA A 89 2.65 2.65 3.53
C ALA A 89 2.48 3.74 2.47
N THR A 90 1.30 3.87 1.86
CA THR A 90 0.96 4.96 0.93
C THR A 90 1.15 6.33 1.59
N ILE A 91 0.56 6.54 2.78
CA ILE A 91 0.67 7.83 3.50
C ILE A 91 2.13 8.11 3.84
N LEU A 92 2.82 7.15 4.45
CA LEU A 92 4.19 7.36 4.94
C LEU A 92 5.17 7.61 3.79
N THR A 93 5.08 6.86 2.69
CA THR A 93 5.96 7.06 1.54
C THR A 93 5.81 8.47 0.97
N ILE A 94 4.56 8.94 0.80
CA ILE A 94 4.28 10.29 0.30
C ILE A 94 4.76 11.35 1.30
N ALA A 95 4.46 11.19 2.58
CA ALA A 95 4.83 12.15 3.62
C ALA A 95 6.35 12.28 3.76
N VAL A 96 7.06 11.16 3.91
CA VAL A 96 8.53 11.15 4.03
C VAL A 96 9.17 11.69 2.75
N GLY A 97 8.63 11.34 1.58
CA GLY A 97 9.13 11.87 0.29
C GLY A 97 8.99 13.39 0.18
N TYR A 98 7.89 13.95 0.67
CA TYR A 98 7.72 15.41 0.75
C TYR A 98 8.76 16.06 1.69
N PHE A 99 8.94 15.53 2.90
CA PHE A 99 9.93 16.06 3.84
C PHE A 99 11.36 15.94 3.30
N LEU A 100 11.68 14.83 2.63
CA LEU A 100 12.98 14.63 1.99
C LEU A 100 13.22 15.66 0.88
N ALA A 101 12.26 15.83 -0.03
CA ALA A 101 12.36 16.83 -1.10
C ALA A 101 12.49 18.27 -0.58
N SER A 102 11.82 18.58 0.54
CA SER A 102 11.96 19.86 1.23
C SER A 102 13.35 20.03 1.87
N ALA A 103 13.88 18.98 2.51
CA ALA A 103 15.20 19.00 3.14
C ALA A 103 16.33 19.12 2.11
N GLU A 104 16.20 18.50 0.95
CA GLU A 104 17.17 18.60 -0.16
C GLU A 104 17.04 19.89 -0.98
N ARG A 105 16.03 20.73 -0.70
CA ARG A 105 15.73 21.97 -1.44
C ARG A 105 15.46 21.78 -2.93
N ILE A 106 15.10 20.56 -3.34
CA ILE A 106 14.67 20.22 -4.70
C ILE A 106 13.16 20.45 -4.93
N PHE A 107 12.43 20.84 -3.88
CA PHE A 107 11.01 21.15 -3.96
C PHE A 107 10.78 22.37 -4.88
N SER A 108 10.35 22.11 -6.12
CA SER A 108 10.04 23.13 -7.11
C SER A 108 8.73 22.81 -7.81
N LEU A 109 7.68 23.62 -7.54
CA LEU A 109 6.40 23.52 -8.25
C LEU A 109 6.46 24.08 -9.68
N GLU A 110 7.54 24.77 -10.04
CA GLU A 110 7.76 25.28 -11.38
C GLU A 110 8.26 24.18 -12.33
N SER A 111 8.91 23.14 -11.80
CA SER A 111 9.38 22.01 -12.59
C SER A 111 8.23 21.10 -13.01
N THR A 112 8.07 20.91 -14.31
CA THR A 112 7.06 19.98 -14.87
C THR A 112 7.26 18.54 -14.36
N ILE A 113 8.51 18.13 -14.12
CA ILE A 113 8.84 16.79 -13.62
C ILE A 113 8.34 16.63 -12.17
N PHE A 114 8.63 17.62 -11.32
CA PHE A 114 8.19 17.58 -9.92
C PHE A 114 6.66 17.58 -9.81
N MET A 115 5.99 18.39 -10.63
CA MET A 115 4.52 18.37 -10.73
C MET A 115 3.97 17.03 -11.18
N ALA A 116 4.65 16.33 -12.11
CA ALA A 116 4.27 14.98 -12.52
C ALA A 116 4.41 13.97 -11.36
N ILE A 117 5.50 14.04 -10.58
CA ILE A 117 5.70 13.21 -9.38
C ILE A 117 4.56 13.44 -8.37
N VAL A 118 4.27 14.70 -8.02
CA VAL A 118 3.18 15.01 -7.08
C VAL A 118 1.83 14.50 -7.59
N THR A 119 1.55 14.69 -8.87
CA THR A 119 0.29 14.25 -9.50
C THR A 119 0.14 12.73 -9.45
N ILE A 120 1.19 11.99 -9.82
CA ILE A 120 1.17 10.53 -9.75
C ILE A 120 1.01 10.06 -8.30
N GLY A 121 1.60 10.76 -7.34
CA GLY A 121 1.50 10.44 -5.91
C GLY A 121 0.07 10.56 -5.41
N LEU A 122 -0.62 11.62 -5.84
CA LEU A 122 -2.05 11.81 -5.58
C LEU A 122 -2.89 10.71 -6.25
N VAL A 123 -2.58 10.33 -7.49
CA VAL A 123 -3.28 9.22 -8.17
C VAL A 123 -3.12 7.90 -7.39
N LEU A 124 -1.92 7.58 -6.92
CA LEU A 124 -1.66 6.39 -6.12
C LEU A 124 -2.41 6.42 -4.78
N ALA A 125 -2.48 7.58 -4.13
CA ALA A 125 -3.27 7.78 -2.92
C ALA A 125 -4.77 7.57 -3.19
N VAL A 126 -5.30 8.15 -4.28
CA VAL A 126 -6.70 7.98 -4.68
C VAL A 126 -7.00 6.51 -4.96
N ILE A 127 -6.15 5.78 -5.67
CA ILE A 127 -6.36 4.34 -5.91
C ILE A 127 -6.42 3.57 -4.58
N THR A 128 -5.50 3.85 -3.66
CA THR A 128 -5.48 3.21 -2.34
C THR A 128 -6.77 3.46 -1.57
N PHE A 129 -7.17 4.73 -1.41
CA PHE A 129 -8.29 5.12 -0.55
C PHE A 129 -9.66 4.97 -1.21
N ALA A 130 -9.76 5.08 -2.53
CA ALA A 130 -11.03 4.96 -3.25
C ALA A 130 -11.32 3.53 -3.75
N ILE A 131 -10.30 2.70 -3.97
CA ILE A 131 -10.47 1.35 -4.53
C ILE A 131 -10.11 0.28 -3.49
N ILE A 132 -8.86 0.25 -3.01
CA ILE A 132 -8.34 -0.89 -2.22
C ILE A 132 -8.92 -0.91 -0.81
N PHE A 133 -8.85 0.22 -0.11
CA PHE A 133 -9.32 0.35 1.27
C PHE A 133 -10.82 0.04 1.42
N PRO A 134 -11.75 0.64 0.64
CA PRO A 134 -13.18 0.35 0.78
C PRO A 134 -13.52 -1.08 0.35
N SER A 135 -12.81 -1.64 -0.64
CA SER A 135 -12.99 -3.05 -1.02
C SER A 135 -12.58 -3.98 0.11
N SER A 136 -11.49 -3.67 0.81
CA SER A 136 -11.02 -4.44 1.97
C SER A 136 -12.02 -4.36 3.13
N LEU A 137 -12.55 -3.18 3.44
CA LEU A 137 -13.59 -3.00 4.47
C LEU A 137 -14.85 -3.79 4.16
N ARG A 138 -15.29 -3.78 2.89
CA ARG A 138 -16.44 -4.57 2.44
C ARG A 138 -16.20 -6.07 2.54
N ILE A 139 -15.03 -6.57 2.15
CA ILE A 139 -14.72 -8.00 2.28
C ILE A 139 -14.72 -8.40 3.77
N ALA A 140 -14.13 -7.59 4.65
CA ALA A 140 -14.15 -7.86 6.09
C ALA A 140 -15.58 -7.88 6.68
N SER A 141 -16.44 -6.96 6.26
CA SER A 141 -17.84 -6.93 6.71
C SER A 141 -18.65 -8.13 6.18
N LEU A 142 -18.44 -8.51 4.91
CA LEU A 142 -19.06 -9.66 4.26
C LEU A 142 -18.66 -10.99 4.93
N ILE A 143 -17.39 -11.14 5.29
CA ILE A 143 -16.92 -12.31 6.03
C ILE A 143 -17.53 -12.35 7.44
N ARG A 144 -17.57 -11.21 8.14
CA ARG A 144 -18.10 -11.10 9.50
C ARG A 144 -19.59 -11.44 9.61
N GLN A 145 -20.38 -11.11 8.59
CA GLN A 145 -21.82 -11.34 8.61
C GLN A 145 -22.21 -12.75 8.16
N GLU A 146 -21.26 -13.61 7.75
CA GLU A 146 -21.50 -14.93 7.12
C GLU A 146 -22.52 -14.88 5.96
N LYS A 147 -22.79 -13.69 5.43
CA LYS A 147 -23.93 -13.38 4.56
C LYS A 147 -23.55 -13.36 3.08
N ALA A 148 -22.28 -13.55 2.79
CA ALA A 148 -21.71 -13.30 1.48
C ALA A 148 -21.87 -14.52 0.58
N ALA A 149 -22.55 -14.35 -0.56
CA ALA A 149 -22.36 -15.26 -1.68
C ALA A 149 -20.90 -15.14 -2.14
N ASP A 150 -20.20 -16.26 -2.35
CA ASP A 150 -18.77 -16.28 -2.69
C ASP A 150 -18.43 -15.43 -3.93
N ASN A 151 -19.43 -15.27 -4.80
CA ASN A 151 -19.40 -14.46 -6.02
C ASN A 151 -19.14 -12.98 -5.74
N GLU A 152 -19.64 -12.44 -4.62
CA GLU A 152 -19.42 -11.03 -4.26
C GLU A 152 -17.99 -10.79 -3.76
N VAL A 153 -17.50 -11.71 -2.93
CA VAL A 153 -16.13 -11.67 -2.41
C VAL A 153 -15.14 -11.73 -3.58
N SER A 154 -15.33 -12.65 -4.51
CA SER A 154 -14.50 -12.78 -5.71
C SER A 154 -14.43 -11.48 -6.54
N ARG A 155 -15.55 -10.78 -6.71
CA ARG A 155 -15.58 -9.48 -7.40
C ARG A 155 -14.76 -8.40 -6.71
N PHE A 156 -14.79 -8.33 -5.38
CA PHE A 156 -14.00 -7.35 -4.63
C PHE A 156 -12.51 -7.70 -4.60
N ILE A 157 -12.19 -9.00 -4.53
CA ILE A 157 -10.83 -9.52 -4.65
C ILE A 157 -10.22 -9.09 -5.99
N HIS A 158 -10.93 -9.30 -7.09
CA HIS A 158 -10.46 -8.89 -8.42
C HIS A 158 -10.27 -7.37 -8.52
N ARG A 159 -11.16 -6.57 -7.91
CA ARG A 159 -11.02 -5.12 -7.82
C ARG A 159 -9.76 -4.67 -7.06
N ILE A 160 -9.45 -5.31 -5.92
CA ILE A 160 -8.20 -5.03 -5.17
C ILE A 160 -7.00 -5.35 -6.05
N SER A 161 -6.98 -6.52 -6.69
CA SER A 161 -5.88 -6.96 -7.53
C SER A 161 -5.65 -6.03 -8.75
N LEU A 162 -6.72 -5.61 -9.43
CA LEU A 162 -6.63 -4.60 -10.50
C LEU A 162 -6.15 -3.23 -10.00
N GLY A 163 -6.56 -2.85 -8.78
CA GLY A 163 -6.07 -1.66 -8.10
C GLY A 163 -4.55 -1.72 -7.89
N CYS A 164 -4.04 -2.79 -7.27
CA CYS A 164 -2.61 -3.01 -7.05
C CYS A 164 -1.82 -3.05 -8.36
N LEU A 165 -2.35 -3.68 -9.40
CA LEU A 165 -1.70 -3.72 -10.71
C LEU A 165 -1.59 -2.32 -11.33
N SER A 166 -2.64 -1.52 -11.21
CA SER A 166 -2.65 -0.13 -11.68
C SER A 166 -1.66 0.71 -10.86
N GLN A 167 -1.58 0.51 -9.54
CA GLN A 167 -0.59 1.18 -8.70
C GLN A 167 0.84 0.82 -9.10
N LEU A 168 1.12 -0.45 -9.34
CA LEU A 168 2.44 -0.89 -9.75
C LEU A 168 2.91 -0.17 -11.02
N PHE A 169 2.03 -0.02 -12.00
CA PHE A 169 2.35 0.72 -13.23
C PHE A 169 2.77 2.17 -12.93
N PHE A 170 1.96 2.88 -12.15
CA PHE A 170 2.25 4.27 -11.78
C PHE A 170 3.48 4.40 -10.87
N GLN A 171 3.74 3.42 -9.99
CA GLN A 171 4.93 3.39 -9.14
C GLN A 171 6.21 3.25 -9.96
N VAL A 172 6.24 2.37 -10.98
CA VAL A 172 7.42 2.25 -11.85
C VAL A 172 7.72 3.56 -12.58
N VAL A 173 6.67 4.22 -13.08
CA VAL A 173 6.81 5.55 -13.71
C VAL A 173 7.35 6.57 -12.71
N MET A 174 6.78 6.61 -11.51
CA MET A 174 7.20 7.52 -10.44
C MET A 174 8.65 7.30 -10.02
N ILE A 175 9.07 6.07 -9.75
CA ILE A 175 10.44 5.72 -9.37
C ILE A 175 11.41 6.17 -10.47
N SER A 176 11.06 5.98 -11.73
CA SER A 176 11.87 6.43 -12.87
C SER A 176 12.01 7.96 -12.91
N LEU A 177 10.93 8.70 -12.64
CA LEU A 177 10.95 10.16 -12.57
C LEU A 177 11.77 10.68 -11.39
N MET A 178 11.66 10.04 -10.21
CA MET A 178 12.44 10.41 -9.02
C MET A 178 13.93 10.15 -9.25
N ALA A 179 14.29 9.01 -9.82
CA ALA A 179 15.68 8.70 -10.17
C ALA A 179 16.24 9.68 -11.21
N TYR A 180 15.45 10.06 -12.21
CA TYR A 180 15.85 11.07 -13.18
C TYR A 180 16.12 12.43 -12.52
N LEU A 181 15.26 12.86 -11.60
CA LEU A 181 15.42 14.13 -10.89
C LEU A 181 16.73 14.18 -10.11
N VAL A 182 17.06 13.12 -9.37
CA VAL A 182 18.28 13.05 -8.54
C VAL A 182 19.57 12.99 -9.38
N VAL A 183 19.53 12.39 -10.57
CA VAL A 183 20.73 12.21 -11.40
C VAL A 183 21.03 13.41 -12.29
N TYR A 184 20.00 14.12 -12.77
CA TYR A 184 20.14 15.11 -13.85
C TYR A 184 19.81 16.56 -13.46
N GLN A 185 19.36 16.83 -12.23
CA GLN A 185 19.20 18.19 -11.69
C GLN A 185 20.25 18.48 -10.61
#